data_AF-A0A1E8B869-F1
#
_entry.id   AF-A0A1E8B869-F1
#
_cell.length_a   1.000
_cell.length_b   1.000
_cell.length_c   1.000
_cell.angle_alpha   90.00
_cell.angle_beta   90.00
_cell.angle_gamma   90.00
#
_symmetry.space_group_name_H-M   'P 1'
#
loop_
_entity.id
_entity.type
_entity.pdbx_description
1 polymer ?
#
loop_
_entity_poly.entity_id
_entity_poly.type
_entity_poly.pdbx_seq_one_letter_code
_entity_poly.pdbx_strand_id
1 'polypeptide(L)'
;MDCPSSLRFVFYTIGLNEIEDSNPYGALLCSKHFLSFPLNEENEEMMSFYKHELERQKRILKTLTKEQYAMFDKYYRLLKFCDELSLYVCMNKPGVKKKDEIDLFKEGFEGTEMFNSKGEKPIQAKWVDEETIQITPFPFKTEFHTYVKYKTINKHEMNEKGIVKADRESEMKKQNIRFIQ
;
A
#
# COMPACT_ATOMS: atom_id res chain seq x y z
N MET A 1 6.99 11.42 9.26
CA MET A 1 6.19 11.84 10.43
C MET A 1 5.72 10.56 11.05
N ASP A 2 6.30 10.16 12.18
CA ASP A 2 5.92 8.90 12.82
C ASP A 2 4.60 9.10 13.53
N CYS A 3 3.52 8.57 12.95
CA CYS A 3 2.26 8.42 13.68
C CYS A 3 2.54 7.50 14.88
N PRO A 4 2.25 7.92 16.12
CA PRO A 4 2.41 7.09 17.30
C PRO A 4 1.76 5.74 17.09
N SER A 5 2.45 4.66 17.48
CA SER A 5 1.97 3.29 17.26
C SER A 5 0.55 3.06 17.83
N SER A 6 0.25 3.69 18.98
CA SER A 6 -1.07 3.66 19.61
C SER A 6 -2.18 4.16 18.69
N LEU A 7 -1.99 5.32 18.05
CA LEU A 7 -2.96 5.88 17.11
C LEU A 7 -3.06 5.04 15.83
N ARG A 8 -1.94 4.50 15.35
CA ARG A 8 -1.90 3.66 14.15
C ARG A 8 -2.82 2.45 14.27
N PHE A 9 -2.71 1.69 15.36
CA PHE A 9 -3.51 0.48 15.54
C PHE A 9 -5.00 0.79 15.73
N VAL A 10 -5.34 1.91 16.38
CA VAL A 10 -6.73 2.38 16.45
C VAL A 10 -7.31 2.58 15.05
N PHE A 11 -6.63 3.32 14.17
CA PHE A 11 -7.12 3.55 12.81
C PHE A 11 -7.13 2.28 11.95
N TYR A 12 -6.15 1.38 12.14
CA TYR A 12 -6.15 0.09 11.45
C TYR A 12 -7.38 -0.74 11.87
N THR A 13 -7.69 -0.81 13.15
CA THR A 13 -8.87 -1.51 13.66
C THR A 13 -10.16 -0.90 13.12
N ILE A 14 -10.30 0.43 13.12
CA ILE A 14 -11.46 1.12 12.55
C ILE A 14 -11.64 0.75 11.08
N GLY A 15 -10.59 0.91 10.27
CA GLY A 15 -10.65 0.60 8.83
C GLY A 15 -10.97 -0.87 8.55
N LEU A 16 -10.38 -1.80 9.31
CA LEU A 16 -10.67 -3.23 9.15
C LEU A 16 -12.11 -3.57 9.55
N ASN A 17 -12.67 -2.93 10.57
CA ASN A 17 -14.08 -3.12 10.94
C ASN A 17 -15.00 -2.62 9.82
N GLU A 18 -14.77 -1.41 9.29
CA GLU A 18 -15.57 -0.87 8.19
C GLU A 18 -15.50 -1.73 6.92
N ILE A 19 -14.31 -2.26 6.59
CA ILE A 19 -14.16 -3.19 5.47
C ILE A 19 -14.92 -4.48 5.76
N GLU A 20 -14.84 -5.03 6.98
CA GLU A 20 -15.50 -6.29 7.31
C GLU A 20 -17.01 -6.19 7.19
N ASP A 21 -17.61 -5.07 7.62
CA ASP A 21 -19.05 -4.83 7.55
C ASP A 21 -19.62 -4.94 6.12
N SER A 22 -18.80 -4.61 5.11
CA SER A 22 -19.19 -4.64 3.69
C SER A 22 -18.61 -5.81 2.91
N ASN A 23 -17.41 -6.26 3.26
CA ASN A 23 -16.63 -7.27 2.56
C ASN A 23 -15.70 -8.03 3.53
N PRO A 24 -16.19 -9.09 4.20
CA PRO A 24 -15.38 -9.90 5.10
C PRO A 24 -14.13 -10.48 4.44
N TYR A 25 -14.23 -10.88 3.17
CA TYR A 25 -13.10 -11.41 2.42
C TYR A 25 -11.99 -10.37 2.22
N GLY A 26 -12.37 -9.11 1.92
CA GLY A 26 -11.44 -7.98 1.86
C GLY A 26 -10.78 -7.70 3.21
N ALA A 27 -11.55 -7.74 4.30
CA ALA A 27 -11.01 -7.55 5.65
C ALA A 27 -9.98 -8.61 6.01
N LEU A 28 -10.20 -9.87 5.61
CA LEU A 28 -9.24 -10.96 5.80
C LEU A 28 -7.91 -10.68 5.06
N LEU A 29 -7.96 -10.22 3.81
CA LEU A 29 -6.76 -9.89 3.03
C LEU A 29 -5.99 -8.73 3.67
N CYS A 30 -6.68 -7.65 4.06
CA CYS A 30 -6.06 -6.49 4.70
C CYS A 30 -5.50 -6.82 6.09
N SER A 31 -6.23 -7.61 6.88
CA SER A 31 -5.77 -8.09 8.19
C SER A 31 -4.49 -8.90 8.05
N LYS A 32 -4.45 -9.83 7.07
CA LYS A 32 -3.21 -10.59 6.77
C LYS A 32 -2.06 -9.67 6.38
N HIS A 33 -2.31 -8.64 5.57
CA HIS A 33 -1.30 -7.67 5.16
C HIS A 33 -0.74 -6.90 6.36
N PHE A 34 -1.59 -6.40 7.25
CA PHE A 34 -1.16 -5.65 8.44
C PHE A 34 -0.38 -6.50 9.44
N LEU A 35 -0.66 -7.81 9.51
CA LEU A 35 0.13 -8.73 10.33
C LEU A 35 1.45 -9.18 9.69
N SER A 36 1.70 -8.83 8.42
CA SER A 36 2.97 -9.15 7.74
C SER A 36 4.11 -8.18 8.08
N PHE A 37 3.80 -7.03 8.68
CA PHE A 37 4.80 -6.06 9.11
C PHE A 37 5.61 -6.58 10.31
N PRO A 38 6.86 -6.10 10.48
CA PRO A 38 7.72 -6.53 11.59
C PRO A 38 7.06 -6.35 12.96
N LEU A 39 6.98 -7.45 13.72
CA LEU A 39 6.41 -7.47 15.06
C LEU A 39 7.41 -7.00 16.10
N ASN A 40 6.97 -6.13 17.02
CA ASN A 40 7.67 -5.83 18.26
C ASN A 40 6.90 -6.44 19.44
N GLU A 41 7.39 -7.57 19.95
CA GLU A 41 6.73 -8.33 21.02
C GLU A 41 6.70 -7.60 22.37
N GLU A 42 7.59 -6.64 22.59
CA GLU A 42 7.61 -5.81 23.80
C GLU A 42 6.52 -4.74 23.80
N ASN A 43 5.91 -4.46 22.64
CA ASN A 43 4.83 -3.50 22.52
C ASN A 43 3.48 -4.16 22.80
N GLU A 44 2.92 -3.92 23.99
CA GLU A 44 1.64 -4.50 24.43
C GLU A 44 0.47 -4.15 23.50
N GLU A 45 0.40 -2.92 22.99
CA GLU A 45 -0.67 -2.49 22.08
C GLU A 45 -0.58 -3.24 20.74
N MET A 46 0.63 -3.40 20.21
CA MET A 46 0.88 -4.16 19.00
C MET A 46 0.50 -5.63 19.19
N MET A 47 0.87 -6.23 20.31
CA MET A 47 0.53 -7.61 20.62
C MET A 47 -0.97 -7.82 20.82
N SER A 48 -1.66 -6.84 21.41
CA SER A 48 -3.11 -6.84 21.54
C SER A 48 -3.79 -6.81 20.17
N PHE A 49 -3.37 -5.87 19.30
CA PHE A 49 -3.84 -5.76 17.92
C PHE A 49 -3.59 -7.07 17.14
N TYR A 50 -2.36 -7.61 17.23
CA TYR A 50 -1.96 -8.83 16.54
C TYR A 50 -2.84 -10.03 16.91
N LYS A 51 -3.08 -10.25 18.21
CA LYS A 51 -3.96 -11.33 18.70
C LYS A 51 -5.39 -11.15 18.23
N HIS A 52 -5.94 -9.93 18.31
CA HIS A 52 -7.29 -9.62 17.86
C HIS A 52 -7.48 -9.94 16.36
N GLU A 53 -6.50 -9.53 15.54
CA GLU A 53 -6.54 -9.77 14.11
C GLU A 53 -6.34 -11.25 13.75
N LEU A 54 -5.53 -12.02 14.48
CA LEU A 54 -5.48 -13.47 14.31
C LEU A 54 -6.84 -14.14 14.53
N GLU A 55 -7.60 -13.70 15.55
CA GLU A 55 -8.95 -14.22 15.79
C GLU A 55 -9.94 -13.81 14.70
N ARG A 56 -9.85 -12.56 14.21
CA ARG A 56 -10.61 -12.12 13.03
C ARG A 56 -10.32 -13.01 11.82
N GLN A 57 -9.05 -13.25 11.51
CA GLN A 57 -8.65 -14.08 10.38
C GLN A 57 -9.19 -15.51 10.52
N LYS A 58 -9.02 -16.15 11.69
CA LYS A 58 -9.55 -17.49 11.96
C LYS A 58 -11.06 -17.56 11.78
N ARG A 59 -11.80 -16.54 12.23
CA ARG A 59 -13.27 -16.50 12.09
C ARG A 59 -13.70 -16.39 10.64
N ILE A 60 -13.10 -15.49 9.86
CA ILE A 60 -13.46 -15.27 8.44
C ILE A 60 -12.98 -16.44 7.57
N LEU A 61 -11.82 -17.04 7.86
CA LEU A 61 -11.32 -18.21 7.12
C LEU A 61 -12.32 -19.38 7.12
N LYS A 62 -13.07 -19.56 8.21
CA LYS A 62 -14.11 -20.61 8.33
C LYS A 62 -15.32 -20.38 7.43
N THR A 63 -15.53 -19.16 6.95
CA THR A 63 -16.68 -18.81 6.09
C THR A 63 -16.33 -18.79 4.61
N LEU A 64 -15.09 -19.08 4.24
CA LEU A 64 -14.67 -19.04 2.84
C LEU A 64 -15.24 -20.22 2.04
N THR A 65 -15.67 -19.91 0.82
CA THR A 65 -15.92 -20.94 -0.20
C THR A 65 -14.61 -21.60 -0.63
N LYS A 66 -14.72 -22.78 -1.24
CA LYS A 66 -13.56 -23.50 -1.78
C LYS A 66 -12.79 -22.67 -2.81
N GLU A 67 -13.51 -21.94 -3.65
CA GLU A 67 -12.96 -21.06 -4.68
C GLU A 67 -12.21 -19.87 -4.07
N GLN A 68 -12.80 -19.22 -3.06
CA GLN A 68 -12.13 -18.12 -2.35
C GLN A 68 -10.85 -18.60 -1.66
N TYR A 69 -10.90 -19.76 -1.00
CA TYR A 69 -9.74 -20.33 -0.34
C TYR A 69 -8.62 -20.64 -1.34
N ALA A 70 -8.96 -21.25 -2.49
CA ALA A 70 -8.00 -21.56 -3.55
C ALA A 70 -7.36 -20.31 -4.18
N MET A 71 -8.10 -19.19 -4.24
CA MET A 71 -7.62 -17.93 -4.82
C MET A 71 -6.97 -16.99 -3.80
N PHE A 72 -6.93 -17.37 -2.52
CA PHE A 72 -6.54 -16.49 -1.44
C PHE A 72 -5.12 -15.93 -1.59
N ASP A 73 -4.13 -16.79 -1.84
CA ASP A 73 -2.73 -16.38 -2.01
C ASP A 73 -2.57 -15.42 -3.20
N LYS A 74 -3.25 -15.70 -4.31
CA LYS A 74 -3.24 -14.85 -5.51
C LYS A 74 -3.80 -13.46 -5.22
N TYR A 75 -4.95 -13.38 -4.55
CA TYR A 75 -5.57 -12.10 -4.22
C TYR A 75 -4.77 -11.33 -3.16
N TYR A 76 -4.13 -12.03 -2.23
CA TYR A 76 -3.23 -11.41 -1.25
C TYR A 76 -2.00 -10.81 -1.91
N ARG A 77 -1.33 -11.54 -2.81
CA ARG A 77 -0.18 -11.02 -3.57
C ARG A 77 -0.57 -9.83 -4.46
N LEU A 78 -1.77 -9.84 -5.02
CA LEU A 78 -2.29 -8.70 -5.78
C LEU A 78 -2.49 -7.47 -4.88
N LEU A 79 -3.06 -7.65 -3.67
CA LEU A 79 -3.21 -6.57 -2.69
C LEU A 79 -1.84 -5.98 -2.32
N LYS A 80 -0.87 -6.85 -1.96
CA LYS A 80 0.49 -6.45 -1.61
C LYS A 80 1.16 -5.67 -2.75
N PHE A 81 1.06 -6.16 -3.97
CA PHE A 81 1.59 -5.47 -5.14
C PHE A 81 0.98 -4.08 -5.34
N CYS A 82 -0.34 -3.94 -5.21
CA CYS A 82 -1.00 -2.65 -5.33
C CYS A 82 -0.56 -1.66 -4.23
N ASP A 83 -0.38 -2.15 -2.99
CA ASP A 83 0.17 -1.36 -1.89
C ASP A 83 1.60 -0.90 -2.19
N GLU A 84 2.49 -1.82 -2.57
CA GLU A 84 3.89 -1.50 -2.93
C GLU A 84 3.99 -0.57 -4.14
N LEU A 85 3.14 -0.74 -5.17
CA LEU A 85 3.10 0.15 -6.33
C LEU A 85 2.65 1.56 -5.94
N SER A 86 1.71 1.68 -5.01
CA SER A 86 1.29 2.99 -4.49
C SER A 86 2.41 3.68 -3.68
N LEU A 87 3.18 2.90 -2.92
CA LEU A 87 4.36 3.40 -2.20
C LEU A 87 5.48 3.78 -3.17
N TYR A 88 5.70 3.00 -4.23
CA TYR A 88 6.67 3.32 -5.28
C TYR A 88 6.41 4.69 -5.89
N VAL A 89 5.14 4.99 -6.18
CA VAL A 89 4.68 6.28 -6.68
C VAL A 89 4.94 7.41 -5.67
N CYS A 90 4.58 7.20 -4.41
CA CYS A 90 4.55 8.25 -3.40
C CYS A 90 5.90 8.52 -2.72
N MET A 91 6.79 7.53 -2.68
CA MET A 91 8.06 7.62 -1.95
C MET A 91 9.22 8.02 -2.86
N ASN A 92 9.19 7.65 -4.14
CA ASN A 92 10.20 8.09 -5.10
C ASN A 92 9.91 9.51 -5.59
N LYS A 93 10.97 10.25 -5.91
CA LYS A 93 10.82 11.51 -6.65
C LYS A 93 10.30 11.19 -8.07
N PRO A 94 9.29 11.91 -8.60
CA PRO A 94 8.88 11.74 -9.99
C PRO A 94 10.06 11.89 -10.95
N GLY A 95 10.14 11.01 -11.96
CA GLY A 95 11.25 11.01 -12.93
C GLY A 95 12.60 10.50 -12.41
N VAL A 96 12.65 9.91 -11.20
CA VAL A 96 13.91 9.37 -10.65
C VAL A 96 14.48 8.26 -11.53
N LYS A 97 15.80 8.24 -11.71
CA LYS A 97 16.46 7.15 -12.42
C LYS A 97 16.45 5.90 -11.54
N LYS A 98 16.34 4.72 -12.14
CA LYS A 98 16.26 3.43 -11.44
C LYS A 98 17.33 3.23 -10.34
N LYS A 99 18.57 3.63 -10.61
CA LYS A 99 19.70 3.54 -9.65
C LYS A 99 19.56 4.45 -8.42
N ASP A 100 18.80 5.53 -8.54
CA ASP A 100 18.59 6.58 -7.56
C ASP A 100 17.23 6.43 -6.84
N GLU A 101 16.47 5.38 -7.15
CA GLU A 101 15.25 5.00 -6.42
C GLU A 101 15.57 4.62 -4.97
N ILE A 102 14.53 4.60 -4.13
CA ILE A 102 14.62 4.01 -2.79
C ILE A 102 14.92 2.51 -2.91
N ASP A 103 15.81 2.01 -2.06
CA ASP A 103 16.34 0.64 -2.14
C ASP A 103 15.26 -0.45 -2.20
N LEU A 104 14.13 -0.24 -1.52
CA LEU A 104 12.97 -1.13 -1.52
C LEU A 104 12.50 -1.52 -2.92
N PHE A 105 12.64 -0.63 -3.91
CA PHE A 105 12.04 -0.81 -5.24
C PHE A 105 13.03 -1.15 -6.34
N LYS A 106 14.34 -1.11 -6.06
CA LYS A 106 15.40 -1.30 -7.07
C LYS A 106 15.33 -2.69 -7.71
N GLU A 107 15.03 -3.70 -6.91
CA GLU A 107 14.93 -5.10 -7.35
C GLU A 107 13.51 -5.52 -7.77
N GLY A 108 12.56 -4.59 -7.80
CA GLY A 108 11.16 -4.82 -8.17
C GLY A 108 10.28 -5.21 -6.99
N PHE A 109 9.10 -5.75 -7.30
CA PHE A 109 8.04 -6.06 -6.33
C PHE A 109 8.04 -7.54 -5.97
N GLU A 110 8.50 -7.87 -4.76
CA GLU A 110 8.64 -9.25 -4.30
C GLU A 110 7.29 -9.98 -4.21
N GLY A 111 7.23 -11.22 -4.71
CA GLY A 111 6.02 -12.05 -4.64
C GLY A 111 5.09 -11.87 -5.83
N THR A 112 5.52 -11.14 -6.86
CA THR A 112 4.75 -10.88 -8.08
C THR A 112 5.14 -11.78 -9.25
N GLU A 113 6.04 -12.73 -9.05
CA GLU A 113 6.53 -13.66 -10.07
C GLU A 113 5.38 -14.45 -10.70
N MET A 114 4.35 -14.78 -9.91
CA MET A 114 3.15 -15.47 -10.40
C MET A 114 2.32 -14.69 -11.41
N PHE A 115 2.48 -13.36 -11.46
CA PHE A 115 1.80 -12.48 -12.42
C PHE A 115 2.61 -12.31 -13.71
N ASN A 116 3.83 -12.84 -13.75
CA ASN A 116 4.69 -12.83 -14.91
C ASN A 116 4.45 -14.07 -15.77
N SER A 117 3.76 -13.89 -16.90
CA SER A 117 3.53 -14.97 -17.87
C SER A 117 4.78 -15.40 -18.65
N LYS A 118 5.87 -14.63 -18.57
CA LYS A 118 7.09 -14.78 -19.39
C LYS A 118 8.33 -15.19 -18.59
N GLY A 119 8.22 -15.49 -17.28
CA GLY A 119 9.31 -16.00 -16.47
C GLY A 119 9.08 -15.83 -14.96
N GLU A 120 10.07 -16.22 -14.16
CA GLU A 120 10.02 -16.20 -12.68
C GLU A 120 10.53 -14.89 -12.07
N LYS A 121 10.61 -13.81 -12.85
CA LYS A 121 11.12 -12.52 -12.33
C LYS A 121 9.98 -11.69 -11.75
N PRO A 122 10.22 -10.97 -10.63
CA PRO A 122 9.26 -10.03 -10.09
C PRO A 122 8.99 -8.91 -11.10
N ILE A 123 7.79 -8.34 -11.01
CA ILE A 123 7.40 -7.13 -11.71
C ILE A 123 8.37 -6.01 -11.34
N GLN A 124 8.82 -5.28 -12.35
CA GLN A 124 9.66 -4.10 -12.22
C GLN A 124 8.86 -2.86 -12.59
N ALA A 125 9.09 -1.76 -11.86
CA ALA A 125 8.69 -0.42 -12.28
C ALA A 125 9.91 0.45 -12.51
N LYS A 126 9.80 1.41 -13.43
CA LYS A 126 10.74 2.52 -13.54
C LYS A 126 10.00 3.79 -13.94
N TRP A 127 10.39 4.92 -13.37
CA TRP A 127 10.01 6.22 -13.90
C TRP A 127 10.70 6.46 -15.25
N VAL A 128 9.91 6.86 -16.25
CA VAL A 128 10.39 7.26 -17.57
C VAL A 128 10.58 8.78 -17.63
N ASP A 129 9.64 9.49 -17.02
CA ASP A 129 9.64 10.94 -16.85
C ASP A 129 8.87 11.29 -15.56
N GLU A 130 8.51 12.55 -15.34
CA GLU A 130 7.82 12.99 -14.12
C GLU A 130 6.35 12.53 -14.02
N GLU A 131 5.76 12.02 -15.09
CA GLU A 131 4.35 11.58 -15.12
C GLU A 131 4.17 10.14 -15.59
N THR A 132 5.22 9.48 -16.10
CA THR A 132 5.12 8.15 -16.72
C THR A 132 5.92 7.12 -15.97
N ILE A 133 5.27 6.01 -15.62
CA ILE A 133 5.88 4.81 -15.03
C ILE A 133 5.71 3.65 -15.99
N GLN A 134 6.83 3.05 -16.40
CA GLN A 134 6.83 1.80 -17.15
C GLN A 134 6.82 0.62 -16.18
N ILE A 135 5.94 -0.36 -16.41
CA ILE A 135 5.84 -1.60 -15.63
C ILE A 135 6.16 -2.80 -16.53
N THR A 136 7.10 -3.64 -16.11
CA THR A 136 7.54 -4.81 -16.89
C THR A 136 7.69 -6.06 -16.00
N PRO A 137 7.01 -7.18 -16.32
CA PRO A 137 5.93 -7.29 -17.29
C PRO A 137 4.70 -6.48 -16.85
N PHE A 138 3.87 -6.08 -17.80
CA PHE A 138 2.68 -5.28 -17.52
C PHE A 138 1.52 -6.16 -17.03
N PRO A 139 1.07 -6.04 -15.77
CA PRO A 139 0.09 -6.96 -15.18
C PRO A 139 -1.38 -6.56 -15.45
N PHE A 140 -1.60 -5.41 -16.08
CA PHE A 140 -2.94 -4.87 -16.34
C PHE A 140 -3.38 -5.14 -17.78
N LYS A 141 -4.69 -5.05 -18.03
CA LYS A 141 -5.27 -5.29 -19.36
C LYS A 141 -4.85 -4.23 -20.39
N THR A 142 -4.73 -2.98 -19.95
CA THR A 142 -4.40 -1.83 -20.79
C THR A 142 -3.61 -0.83 -19.97
N GLU A 143 -2.83 0.00 -20.65
CA GLU A 143 -2.26 1.22 -20.08
C GLU A 143 -3.37 2.08 -19.49
N PHE A 144 -3.06 2.79 -18.41
CA PHE A 144 -4.05 3.60 -17.70
C PHE A 144 -3.45 4.86 -17.12
N HIS A 145 -4.33 5.82 -16.86
CA HIS A 145 -4.01 7.11 -16.27
C HIS A 145 -4.69 7.21 -14.90
N THR A 146 -3.99 7.79 -13.94
CA THR A 146 -4.50 8.08 -12.60
C THR A 146 -3.82 9.33 -12.05
N TYR A 147 -4.13 9.71 -10.83
CA TYR A 147 -3.50 10.83 -10.16
C TYR A 147 -3.40 10.63 -8.65
N VAL A 148 -2.40 11.25 -8.05
CA VAL A 148 -2.27 11.38 -6.59
C VAL A 148 -2.65 12.81 -6.19
N LYS A 149 -3.54 12.94 -5.21
CA LYS A 149 -3.85 14.23 -4.59
C LYS A 149 -2.82 14.52 -3.51
N TYR A 150 -2.27 15.73 -3.50
CA TYR A 150 -1.30 16.13 -2.49
C TYR A 150 -1.40 17.62 -2.19
N LYS A 151 -0.85 18.02 -1.05
CA LYS A 151 -0.65 19.42 -0.66
C LYS A 151 0.82 19.65 -0.36
N THR A 152 1.32 20.83 -0.70
CA THR A 152 2.66 21.26 -0.30
C THR A 152 2.52 22.27 0.81
N ILE A 153 3.02 21.93 2.00
CA ILE A 153 2.97 22.79 3.19
C ILE A 153 4.39 23.29 3.48
N ASN A 154 4.56 24.61 3.54
CA ASN A 154 5.85 25.20 3.91
C ASN A 154 6.12 24.98 5.41
N LYS A 155 7.33 24.56 5.77
CA LYS A 155 7.73 24.36 7.18
C LYS A 155 7.64 25.65 8.01
N HIS A 156 7.93 26.81 7.43
CA HIS A 156 7.79 28.10 8.11
C HIS A 156 6.33 28.41 8.44
N GLU A 157 5.42 28.26 7.48
CA GLU A 157 3.98 28.46 7.71
C GLU A 157 3.41 27.49 8.75
N MET A 158 3.86 26.23 8.71
CA MET A 158 3.50 25.22 9.71
C MET A 158 3.94 25.63 11.12
N ASN A 159 5.14 26.21 11.27
CA ASN A 159 5.65 26.68 12.55
C ASN A 159 4.91 27.93 13.06
N GLU A 160 4.50 28.83 12.15
CA GLU A 160 3.80 30.08 12.52
C GLU A 160 2.32 29.87 12.86
N LYS A 161 1.62 29.04 12.09
CA LYS A 161 0.15 28.91 12.16
C LYS A 161 -0.32 27.56 12.69
N GLY A 162 0.57 26.58 12.83
CA GLY A 162 0.26 25.19 13.17
C GLY A 162 -0.20 24.35 11.97
N ILE A 163 0.07 23.03 12.01
CA ILE A 163 -0.19 22.09 10.90
C ILE A 163 -1.66 22.05 10.47
N VAL A 164 -2.61 22.15 11.40
CA VAL A 164 -4.05 22.05 11.09
C VAL A 164 -4.50 23.24 10.24
N LYS A 165 -4.06 24.45 10.60
CA LYS A 165 -4.41 25.67 9.85
C LYS A 165 -3.67 25.71 8.52
N ALA A 166 -2.38 25.37 8.52
CA ALA A 166 -1.57 25.31 7.31
C ALA A 166 -2.12 24.29 6.30
N ASP A 167 -2.53 23.10 6.74
CA ASP A 167 -3.19 22.11 5.86
C ASP A 167 -4.49 22.66 5.27
N ARG A 168 -5.36 23.26 6.10
CA ARG A 168 -6.65 23.80 5.65
C ARG A 168 -6.49 24.92 4.61
N GLU A 169 -5.48 25.77 4.77
CA GLU A 169 -5.18 26.89 3.87
C GLU A 169 -4.42 26.45 2.60
N SER A 170 -3.81 25.27 2.60
CA SER A 170 -2.98 24.79 1.48
C SER A 170 -3.83 24.28 0.31
N GLU A 171 -3.41 24.67 -0.89
CA GLU A 171 -4.03 24.24 -2.15
C GLU A 171 -3.85 22.74 -2.38
N MET A 172 -4.95 22.06 -2.71
CA MET A 172 -4.93 20.67 -3.16
C MET A 172 -4.48 20.59 -4.62
N LYS A 173 -3.38 19.90 -4.86
CA LYS A 173 -2.79 19.66 -6.18
C LYS A 173 -2.98 18.21 -6.62
N LYS A 174 -2.72 17.95 -7.91
CA LYS A 174 -2.76 16.62 -8.51
C LYS A 174 -1.45 16.34 -9.23
N GLN A 175 -0.84 15.21 -8.94
CA GLN A 175 0.24 14.64 -9.73
C GLN A 175 -0.40 13.64 -10.69
N ASN A 176 -0.34 13.90 -12.00
CA ASN A 176 -0.81 12.94 -12.99
C ASN A 176 0.21 11.82 -13.16
N ILE A 177 -0.31 10.60 -13.35
CA ILE A 177 0.51 9.40 -13.50
C ILE A 177 -0.09 8.54 -14.61
N ARG A 178 0.76 8.13 -15.55
CA ARG A 178 0.45 7.18 -16.61
C ARG A 178 1.28 5.92 -16.40
N PHE A 179 0.59 4.78 -16.36
CA PHE A 179 1.20 3.46 -16.30
C PHE A 179 1.20 2.82 -17.68
N ILE A 180 2.39 2.51 -18.19
CA ILE A 180 2.62 1.95 -19.53
C ILE A 180 3.37 0.62 -19.46
N GLN A 181 3.31 -0.16 -20.55
CA GLN A 181 4.05 -1.42 -20.70
C GLN A 181 5.54 -1.21 -20.97
#